data_AF-A0A081ID82-F1
#
_entry.id   AF-A0A081ID82-F1
#
_cell.length_a   1.000
_cell.length_b   1.000
_cell.length_c   1.000
_cell.angle_alpha   90.00
_cell.angle_beta   90.00
_cell.angle_gamma   90.00
#
_symmetry.space_group_name_H-M   'P 1'
#
loop_
_entity.id
_entity.type
_entity.pdbx_description
1 polymer ?
#
loop_
_entity_poly.entity_id
_entity_poly.type
_entity_poly.pdbx_seq_one_letter_code
_entity_poly.pdbx_strand_id
1 'polypeptide(L)'
;MANSSYDIQKVYKEIGTIDGYFGVKKVNEKITLYYDKSILKYCNYSNTSGTGGCDDYFQWANCGFIYLLMLLKEKFDLEYDKLAEYVILWLSYKLNTAPDRCNMNLVKFYTNYIEKNDYYNKKIKVDGSTTYKDIIDKKKDLMNIKELSKFNGLFYILFLSYYFIDAKDFECTTYLGFVNQFVQNFKDLNNDPKNIESSSFSQILYTLSNDYENIKKIYNDKKSCEIPSIPQLNPKSLVRNPEGTSSGSSILNTVIPGLSAFSVIPVFLGVAYKVNNKELKTIIFKLYFCDPLYALIKKYIYDYHFYISIHYLELINYFKDNI
;
A
#
# COMPACT_ATOMS: atom_id res chain seq x y z
N MET A 1 20.19 7.08 -16.17
CA MET A 1 19.51 6.03 -15.39
C MET A 1 18.50 5.36 -16.31
N ALA A 2 18.60 4.04 -16.49
CA ALA A 2 17.73 3.32 -17.41
C ALA A 2 16.27 3.42 -16.93
N ASN A 3 15.37 3.81 -17.85
CA ASN A 3 13.92 3.75 -17.64
C ASN A 3 13.53 2.29 -17.43
N SER A 4 13.56 1.84 -16.18
CA SER A 4 13.00 0.55 -15.79
C SER A 4 11.48 0.66 -15.93
N SER A 5 10.92 -0.03 -16.94
CA SER A 5 9.47 -0.06 -17.27
C SER A 5 8.62 -0.82 -16.22
N TYR A 6 9.11 -0.90 -15.00
CA TYR A 6 8.53 -1.67 -13.92
C TYR A 6 7.83 -0.71 -12.96
N ASP A 7 6.52 -0.60 -13.11
CA ASP A 7 5.60 0.24 -12.33
C ASP A 7 4.69 -0.69 -11.50
N ILE A 8 4.17 -0.18 -10.37
CA ILE A 8 3.11 -0.84 -9.57
C ILE A 8 1.95 -1.36 -10.42
N GLN A 9 1.71 -0.82 -11.63
CA GLN A 9 0.81 -1.36 -12.67
C GLN A 9 0.93 -2.87 -12.89
N LYS A 10 2.15 -3.43 -12.83
CA LYS A 10 2.34 -4.87 -13.09
C LYS A 10 1.88 -5.74 -11.93
N VAL A 11 1.94 -5.22 -10.70
CA VAL A 11 1.76 -6.00 -9.47
C VAL A 11 0.49 -5.66 -8.68
N TYR A 12 -0.20 -4.55 -9.01
CA TYR A 12 -1.32 -4.05 -8.19
C TYR A 12 -2.43 -5.09 -8.02
N LYS A 13 -2.75 -5.91 -9.03
CA LYS A 13 -3.82 -6.93 -8.92
C LYS A 13 -3.50 -7.95 -7.85
N GLU A 14 -2.25 -8.37 -7.78
CA GLU A 14 -1.78 -9.34 -6.79
C GLU A 14 -1.72 -8.71 -5.40
N ILE A 15 -1.22 -7.48 -5.28
CA ILE A 15 -1.24 -6.71 -4.02
C ILE A 15 -2.67 -6.57 -3.50
N GLY A 16 -3.62 -6.20 -4.38
CA GLY A 16 -5.02 -6.00 -3.99
C GLY A 16 -5.75 -7.28 -3.63
N THR A 17 -5.40 -8.38 -4.30
CA THR A 17 -5.89 -9.71 -3.93
C THR A 17 -5.48 -10.05 -2.51
N ILE A 18 -4.19 -9.92 -2.17
CA ILE A 18 -3.69 -10.21 -0.82
C ILE A 18 -4.16 -9.20 0.22
N ASP A 19 -4.31 -7.93 -0.15
CA ASP A 19 -4.82 -6.90 0.76
C ASP A 19 -6.23 -7.23 1.26
N GLY A 20 -7.09 -7.77 0.38
CA GLY A 20 -8.44 -8.22 0.71
C GLY A 20 -8.51 -9.57 1.43
N TYR A 21 -7.39 -10.28 1.60
CA TYR A 21 -7.39 -11.58 2.27
C TYR A 21 -7.43 -11.46 3.78
N PHE A 22 -7.11 -10.33 4.38
CA PHE A 22 -7.29 -10.14 5.81
C PHE A 22 -7.41 -8.68 6.18
N GLY A 23 -8.13 -8.44 7.27
CA GLY A 23 -8.34 -7.08 7.71
C GLY A 23 -9.34 -6.99 8.84
N VAL A 24 -9.92 -5.80 8.92
CA VAL A 24 -10.84 -5.41 9.96
C VAL A 24 -12.17 -5.05 9.31
N LYS A 25 -13.27 -5.63 9.82
CA LYS A 25 -14.63 -5.26 9.42
C LYS A 25 -15.42 -4.76 10.63
N LYS A 26 -16.23 -3.72 10.42
CA LYS A 26 -17.16 -3.23 11.44
C LYS A 26 -18.55 -3.82 11.16
N VAL A 27 -19.06 -4.59 12.11
CA VAL A 27 -20.41 -5.18 12.05
C VAL A 27 -21.16 -4.72 13.30
N ASN A 28 -22.25 -3.97 13.12
CA ASN A 28 -23.07 -3.42 14.22
C ASN A 28 -22.20 -2.71 15.28
N GLU A 29 -21.34 -1.80 14.83
CA GLU A 29 -20.39 -1.07 15.66
C GLU A 29 -19.26 -1.88 16.30
N LYS A 30 -19.30 -3.21 16.20
CA LYS A 30 -18.26 -4.11 16.69
C LYS A 30 -17.17 -4.35 15.63
N ILE A 31 -15.93 -4.14 16.03
CA ILE A 31 -14.75 -4.47 15.24
C ILE A 31 -14.54 -5.99 15.25
N THR A 32 -14.47 -6.59 14.07
CA THR A 32 -14.22 -8.02 13.88
C THR A 32 -13.08 -8.22 12.90
N LEU A 33 -12.17 -9.12 13.21
CA LEU A 33 -11.09 -9.50 12.30
C LEU A 33 -11.59 -10.55 11.31
N TYR A 34 -11.09 -10.50 10.08
CA TYR A 34 -11.35 -11.50 9.07
C TYR A 34 -10.06 -11.92 8.38
N TYR A 35 -10.05 -13.14 7.87
CA TYR A 35 -9.00 -13.63 6.99
C TYR A 35 -9.55 -14.68 6.01
N ASP A 36 -8.86 -14.84 4.89
CA ASP A 36 -9.04 -15.90 3.92
C ASP A 36 -8.04 -17.03 4.23
N LYS A 37 -8.53 -18.27 4.28
CA LYS A 37 -7.70 -19.44 4.62
C LYS A 37 -6.55 -19.67 3.63
N SER A 38 -6.67 -19.17 2.40
CA SER A 38 -5.65 -19.32 1.35
C SER A 38 -4.32 -18.69 1.74
N ILE A 39 -4.33 -17.63 2.56
CA ILE A 39 -3.12 -16.95 3.03
C ILE A 39 -2.26 -17.87 3.91
N LEU A 40 -2.85 -18.87 4.56
CA LEU A 40 -2.18 -19.76 5.50
C LEU A 40 -1.25 -20.76 4.82
N LYS A 41 -1.30 -20.90 3.48
CA LYS A 41 -0.51 -21.87 2.72
C LYS A 41 1.00 -21.72 2.95
N TYR A 42 1.48 -20.49 3.16
CA TYR A 42 2.90 -20.15 3.23
C TYR A 42 3.35 -19.62 4.59
N CYS A 43 2.61 -19.96 5.64
CA CYS A 43 3.02 -19.73 7.02
C CYS A 43 2.64 -20.94 7.87
N ASN A 44 3.49 -21.31 8.81
CA ASN A 44 3.21 -22.37 9.78
C ASN A 44 2.28 -21.83 10.89
N TYR A 45 1.07 -21.38 10.51
CA TYR A 45 0.06 -20.92 11.46
C TYR A 45 -0.79 -22.11 11.91
N SER A 46 -0.70 -22.45 13.18
CA SER A 46 -1.71 -23.27 13.88
C SER A 46 -2.52 -22.33 14.76
N ASN A 47 -3.82 -22.27 14.55
CA ASN A 47 -4.70 -21.37 15.29
C ASN A 47 -4.73 -21.79 16.77
N THR A 48 -4.10 -21.02 17.66
CA THR A 48 -4.04 -21.33 19.10
C THR A 48 -5.07 -20.58 19.93
N SER A 49 -5.81 -19.62 19.38
CA SER A 49 -6.79 -18.82 20.14
C SER A 49 -8.08 -18.59 19.37
N GLY A 50 -9.19 -19.10 19.93
CA GLY A 50 -10.54 -19.05 19.33
C GLY A 50 -11.19 -17.67 19.27
N THR A 51 -10.48 -16.59 19.59
CA THR A 51 -11.02 -15.23 19.57
C THR A 51 -9.96 -14.25 19.05
N GLY A 52 -10.19 -13.72 17.85
CA GLY A 52 -9.30 -12.80 17.14
C GLY A 52 -8.70 -11.69 18.02
N GLY A 53 -7.43 -11.37 17.79
CA GLY A 53 -6.69 -10.29 18.44
C GLY A 53 -5.51 -9.78 17.62
N CYS A 54 -4.64 -8.95 18.24
CA CYS A 54 -3.47 -8.40 17.56
C CYS A 54 -2.50 -9.48 17.08
N ASP A 55 -2.29 -10.53 17.88
CA ASP A 55 -1.40 -11.63 17.53
C ASP A 55 -1.89 -12.36 16.29
N ASP A 56 -3.20 -12.65 16.18
CA ASP A 56 -3.79 -13.23 14.97
C ASP A 56 -3.60 -12.33 13.76
N TYR A 57 -3.86 -11.02 13.90
CA TYR A 57 -3.64 -10.05 12.82
C TYR A 57 -2.19 -10.03 12.35
N PHE A 58 -1.22 -10.04 13.28
CA PHE A 58 0.21 -10.04 12.95
C PHE A 58 0.66 -11.36 12.32
N GLN A 59 0.09 -12.50 12.76
CA GLN A 59 0.34 -13.77 12.10
C GLN A 59 -0.21 -13.76 10.66
N TRP A 60 -1.42 -13.26 10.42
CA TRP A 60 -1.94 -13.17 9.05
C TRP A 60 -1.16 -12.16 8.20
N ALA A 61 -0.69 -11.06 8.77
CA ALA A 61 0.20 -10.14 8.08
C ALA A 61 1.53 -10.81 7.68
N ASN A 62 2.08 -11.70 8.52
CA ASN A 62 3.27 -12.48 8.22
C ASN A 62 2.99 -13.46 7.08
N CYS A 63 1.88 -14.20 7.18
CA CYS A 63 1.41 -15.09 6.12
C CYS A 63 1.24 -14.36 4.78
N GLY A 64 0.59 -13.19 4.81
CA GLY A 64 0.36 -12.36 3.62
C GLY A 64 1.63 -11.81 3.02
N PHE A 65 2.58 -11.39 3.85
CA PHE A 65 3.88 -10.92 3.39
C PHE A 65 4.62 -12.01 2.61
N ILE A 66 4.70 -13.23 3.17
CA ILE A 66 5.35 -14.35 2.49
C ILE A 66 4.59 -14.76 1.23
N TYR A 67 3.26 -14.83 1.31
CA TYR A 67 2.43 -15.14 0.15
C TYR A 67 2.67 -14.15 -0.98
N LEU A 68 2.59 -12.84 -0.71
CA LEU A 68 2.78 -11.80 -1.71
C LEU A 68 4.20 -11.87 -2.31
N LEU A 69 5.22 -12.02 -1.47
CA LEU A 69 6.62 -12.15 -1.92
C LEU A 69 6.81 -13.34 -2.89
N MET A 70 6.29 -14.50 -2.54
CA MET A 70 6.35 -15.70 -3.38
C MET A 70 5.57 -15.52 -4.68
N LEU A 71 4.33 -15.03 -4.58
CA LEU A 71 3.44 -14.80 -5.71
C LEU A 71 4.04 -13.84 -6.74
N LEU A 72 4.57 -12.70 -6.29
CA LEU A 72 5.18 -11.73 -7.19
C LEU A 72 6.45 -12.30 -7.84
N LYS A 73 7.23 -13.08 -7.10
CA LYS A 73 8.46 -13.72 -7.60
C LYS A 73 8.18 -14.80 -8.64
N GLU A 74 7.08 -15.54 -8.49
CA GLU A 74 6.65 -16.60 -9.42
C GLU A 74 6.00 -16.02 -10.67
N LYS A 75 5.12 -15.03 -10.52
CA LYS A 75 4.34 -14.46 -11.64
C LYS A 75 5.14 -13.47 -12.48
N PHE A 76 6.11 -12.78 -11.90
CA PHE A 76 6.80 -11.71 -12.59
C PHE A 76 8.32 -11.88 -12.54
N ASP A 77 8.96 -11.69 -13.69
CA ASP A 77 10.40 -11.56 -13.82
C ASP A 77 10.84 -10.12 -13.49
N LEU A 78 10.43 -9.61 -12.33
CA LEU A 78 10.82 -8.30 -11.85
C LEU A 78 12.24 -8.36 -11.29
N GLU A 79 12.99 -7.26 -11.47
CA GLU A 79 14.19 -7.03 -10.66
C GLU A 79 13.81 -7.10 -9.18
N TYR A 80 14.53 -7.94 -8.44
CA TYR A 80 14.27 -8.24 -7.03
C TYR A 80 14.11 -6.98 -6.16
N ASP A 81 14.81 -5.92 -6.52
CA ASP A 81 14.88 -4.67 -5.79
C ASP A 81 13.54 -3.91 -5.80
N LYS A 82 12.84 -3.83 -6.94
CA LYS A 82 11.51 -3.17 -6.99
C LYS A 82 10.41 -4.03 -6.36
N LEU A 83 10.49 -5.34 -6.55
CA LEU A 83 9.55 -6.27 -5.91
C LEU A 83 9.63 -6.13 -4.38
N ALA A 84 10.85 -6.17 -3.83
CA ALA A 84 11.07 -6.00 -2.40
C ALA A 84 10.50 -4.67 -1.88
N GLU A 85 10.69 -3.58 -2.63
CA GLU A 85 10.17 -2.26 -2.28
C GLU A 85 8.64 -2.24 -2.14
N TYR A 86 7.89 -2.75 -3.12
CA TYR A 86 6.42 -2.79 -3.04
C TYR A 86 5.90 -3.72 -1.94
N VAL A 87 6.55 -4.86 -1.71
CA VAL A 87 6.16 -5.78 -0.62
C VAL A 87 6.41 -5.14 0.75
N ILE A 88 7.50 -4.39 0.92
CA ILE A 88 7.81 -3.64 2.14
C ILE A 88 6.80 -2.51 2.37
N LEU A 89 6.47 -1.73 1.33
CA LEU A 89 5.47 -0.68 1.40
C LEU A 89 4.09 -1.23 1.76
N TRP A 90 3.68 -2.35 1.15
CA TRP A 90 2.44 -3.03 1.49
C TRP A 90 2.41 -3.48 2.95
N LEU A 91 3.50 -4.10 3.45
CA LEU A 91 3.56 -4.51 4.85
C LEU A 91 3.50 -3.29 5.80
N SER A 92 4.20 -2.21 5.46
CA SER A 92 4.14 -0.95 6.23
C SER A 92 2.72 -0.40 6.30
N TYR A 93 2.00 -0.45 5.18
CA TYR A 93 0.58 -0.10 5.12
C TYR A 93 -0.25 -0.99 6.05
N LYS A 94 -0.16 -2.32 5.94
CA LYS A 94 -0.95 -3.24 6.78
C LYS A 94 -0.67 -3.09 8.27
N LEU A 95 0.56 -2.82 8.68
CA LEU A 95 0.89 -2.58 10.09
C LEU A 95 0.32 -1.24 10.58
N ASN A 96 0.31 -0.22 9.73
CA ASN A 96 -0.26 1.09 10.06
C ASN A 96 -1.80 1.09 10.08
N THR A 97 -2.44 0.16 9.38
CA THR A 97 -3.90 -0.04 9.39
C THR A 97 -4.33 -1.19 10.30
N ALA A 98 -3.43 -1.67 11.17
CA ALA A 98 -3.76 -2.69 12.15
C ALA A 98 -4.89 -2.21 13.09
N PRO A 99 -5.63 -3.14 13.72
CA PRO A 99 -6.72 -2.78 14.63
C PRO A 99 -6.26 -1.86 15.76
N ASP A 100 -7.19 -1.07 16.30
CA ASP A 100 -6.91 -0.20 17.44
C ASP A 100 -6.25 -0.98 18.59
N ARG A 101 -5.22 -0.38 19.21
CA ARG A 101 -4.36 -0.97 20.25
C ARG A 101 -3.37 -2.03 19.76
N CYS A 102 -3.39 -2.42 18.48
CA CYS A 102 -2.37 -3.26 17.87
C CYS A 102 -1.21 -2.40 17.34
N ASN A 103 -0.35 -1.94 18.25
CA ASN A 103 0.83 -1.16 17.87
C ASN A 103 2.03 -2.06 17.57
N MET A 104 2.46 -2.08 16.31
CA MET A 104 3.64 -2.81 15.87
C MET A 104 4.39 -1.99 14.84
N ASN A 105 5.70 -1.80 15.06
CA ASN A 105 6.55 -1.18 14.06
C ASN A 105 7.19 -2.25 13.16
N LEU A 106 7.57 -1.82 11.95
CA LEU A 106 8.06 -2.72 10.92
C LEU A 106 9.32 -3.51 11.32
N VAL A 107 10.28 -2.86 11.99
CA VAL A 107 11.52 -3.51 12.45
C VAL A 107 11.22 -4.62 13.45
N LYS A 108 10.40 -4.35 14.47
CA LYS A 108 9.99 -5.35 15.46
C LYS A 108 9.20 -6.48 14.81
N PHE A 109 8.30 -6.14 13.89
CA PHE A 109 7.53 -7.14 13.16
C PHE A 109 8.43 -8.07 12.36
N TYR A 110 9.37 -7.50 11.60
CA TYR A 110 10.30 -8.26 10.78
C TYR A 110 11.12 -9.25 11.63
N THR A 111 11.74 -8.80 12.71
CA THR A 111 12.54 -9.67 13.60
C THR A 111 11.70 -10.73 14.31
N ASN A 112 10.47 -10.40 14.72
CA ASN A 112 9.64 -11.33 15.48
C ASN A 112 8.90 -12.35 14.62
N TYR A 113 8.49 -11.98 13.40
CA TYR A 113 7.60 -12.78 12.57
C TYR A 113 8.24 -13.22 11.25
N ILE A 114 8.92 -12.33 10.53
CA ILE A 114 9.43 -12.61 9.19
C ILE A 114 10.75 -13.38 9.23
N GLU A 115 11.75 -12.90 9.98
CA GLU A 115 13.09 -13.55 10.04
C GLU A 115 13.02 -15.00 10.53
N LYS A 116 12.03 -15.31 11.38
CA LYS A 116 11.81 -16.63 11.96
C LYS A 116 10.93 -17.53 11.09
N ASN A 117 10.38 -17.02 9.99
CA ASN A 117 9.47 -17.80 9.15
C ASN A 117 10.26 -18.78 8.27
N ASP A 118 9.95 -20.08 8.37
CA ASP A 118 10.64 -21.12 7.60
C ASP A 118 10.55 -20.90 6.09
N TYR A 119 9.39 -20.48 5.57
CA TYR A 119 9.20 -20.24 4.13
C TYR A 119 10.03 -19.06 3.63
N TYR A 120 10.25 -18.06 4.47
CA TYR A 120 11.11 -16.93 4.14
C TYR A 120 12.58 -17.34 3.95
N ASN A 121 13.02 -18.29 4.77
CA ASN A 121 14.39 -18.81 4.75
C ASN A 121 14.57 -19.97 3.75
N LYS A 122 13.51 -20.40 3.05
CA LYS A 122 13.62 -21.44 2.00
C LYS A 122 14.38 -20.91 0.78
N LYS A 123 15.14 -21.80 0.17
CA LYS A 123 15.80 -21.56 -1.13
C LYS A 123 14.76 -21.54 -2.24
N ILE A 124 14.91 -20.59 -3.17
CA ILE A 124 13.98 -20.39 -4.29
C ILE A 124 14.21 -21.44 -5.40
N LYS A 125 15.45 -21.92 -5.57
CA LYS A 125 15.83 -22.93 -6.55
C LYS A 125 16.63 -24.07 -5.93
N VAL A 126 16.59 -25.23 -6.60
CA VAL A 126 17.30 -26.46 -6.24
C VAL A 126 18.82 -26.33 -6.43
N ASP A 127 19.29 -25.43 -7.30
CA ASP A 127 20.72 -25.15 -7.59
C ASP A 127 21.39 -24.18 -6.60
N GLY A 128 20.61 -23.49 -5.74
CA GLY A 128 20.95 -23.47 -4.32
C GLY A 128 21.59 -22.25 -3.67
N SER A 129 21.56 -21.03 -4.21
CA SER A 129 22.13 -19.85 -3.50
C SER A 129 21.13 -18.79 -3.03
N THR A 130 20.03 -18.52 -3.74
CA THR A 130 19.14 -17.39 -3.42
C THR A 130 17.91 -17.82 -2.62
N THR A 131 17.65 -17.11 -1.52
CA THR A 131 16.47 -17.20 -0.66
C THR A 131 15.54 -16.00 -0.85
N TYR A 132 14.30 -16.09 -0.34
CA TYR A 132 13.41 -14.92 -0.29
C TYR A 132 13.95 -13.82 0.62
N LYS A 133 14.71 -14.22 1.65
CA LYS A 133 15.48 -13.30 2.49
C LYS A 133 16.47 -12.46 1.70
N ASP A 134 17.20 -13.06 0.76
CA ASP A 134 18.18 -12.33 -0.05
C ASP A 134 17.52 -11.27 -0.96
N ILE A 135 16.27 -11.49 -1.39
CA ILE A 135 15.50 -10.52 -2.18
C ILE A 135 15.19 -9.28 -1.33
N ILE A 136 14.65 -9.50 -0.13
CA ILE A 136 14.25 -8.43 0.78
C ILE A 136 15.47 -7.72 1.37
N ASP A 137 16.55 -8.44 1.66
CA ASP A 137 17.77 -7.88 2.24
C ASP A 137 18.40 -6.79 1.34
N LYS A 138 18.15 -6.82 0.02
CA LYS A 138 18.56 -5.75 -0.91
C LYS A 138 17.89 -4.39 -0.66
N LYS A 139 16.70 -4.40 -0.05
CA LYS A 139 15.91 -3.21 0.31
C LYS A 139 15.68 -3.12 1.83
N LYS A 140 16.54 -3.76 2.61
CA LYS A 140 16.43 -3.78 4.09
C LYS A 140 16.53 -2.40 4.70
N ASP A 141 17.23 -1.48 4.05
CA ASP A 141 17.30 -0.07 4.42
C ASP A 141 15.90 0.56 4.51
N LEU A 142 14.97 0.20 3.62
CA LEU A 142 13.58 0.65 3.66
C LEU A 142 12.87 0.19 4.94
N MET A 143 13.12 -1.04 5.40
CA MET A 143 12.51 -1.58 6.62
C MET A 143 12.94 -0.82 7.88
N ASN A 144 14.12 -0.21 7.86
CA ASN A 144 14.68 0.54 8.98
C ASN A 144 14.20 2.00 9.02
N ILE A 145 13.46 2.46 8.01
CA ILE A 145 12.90 3.82 8.00
C ILE A 145 11.79 3.91 9.05
N LYS A 146 12.08 4.58 10.18
CA LYS A 146 11.13 4.79 11.28
C LYS A 146 9.80 5.41 10.84
N GLU A 147 9.83 6.22 9.79
CA GLU A 147 8.69 6.98 9.28
C GLU A 147 8.17 6.45 7.93
N LEU A 148 8.44 5.17 7.61
CA LEU A 148 7.96 4.57 6.37
C LEU A 148 6.43 4.70 6.21
N SER A 149 5.70 4.70 7.33
CA SER A 149 4.25 4.87 7.34
C SER A 149 3.77 6.22 6.79
N LYS A 150 4.64 7.24 6.71
CA LYS A 150 4.33 8.51 6.05
C LYS A 150 3.99 8.32 4.56
N PHE A 151 4.55 7.30 3.92
CA PHE A 151 4.32 6.99 2.50
C PHE A 151 3.04 6.20 2.25
N ASN A 152 2.43 5.62 3.29
CA ASN A 152 1.29 4.73 3.15
C ASN A 152 0.11 5.37 2.41
N GLY A 153 -0.14 6.66 2.64
CA GLY A 153 -1.19 7.39 1.92
C GLY A 153 -0.93 7.47 0.42
N LEU A 154 0.31 7.80 0.03
CA LEU A 154 0.71 7.86 -1.38
C LEU A 154 0.62 6.48 -2.04
N PHE A 155 1.23 5.48 -1.40
CA PHE A 155 1.24 4.10 -1.89
C PHE A 155 -0.18 3.55 -2.07
N TYR A 156 -1.06 3.73 -1.08
CA TYR A 156 -2.43 3.23 -1.13
C TYR A 156 -3.25 3.92 -2.23
N ILE A 157 -3.09 5.24 -2.43
CA ILE A 157 -3.79 5.94 -3.52
C ILE A 157 -3.34 5.45 -4.89
N LEU A 158 -2.04 5.20 -5.10
CA LEU A 158 -1.55 4.63 -6.37
C LEU A 158 -2.11 3.23 -6.61
N PHE A 159 -2.06 2.38 -5.58
CA PHE A 159 -2.65 1.05 -5.62
C PHE A 159 -4.15 1.09 -5.98
N LEU A 160 -4.94 1.91 -5.29
CA LEU A 160 -6.37 2.09 -5.57
C LEU A 160 -6.64 2.66 -6.96
N SER A 161 -5.78 3.56 -7.44
CA SER A 161 -5.92 4.15 -8.77
C SER A 161 -5.92 3.07 -9.85
N TYR A 162 -5.00 2.10 -9.77
CA TYR A 162 -5.00 1.00 -10.74
C TYR A 162 -6.26 0.13 -10.69
N TYR A 163 -6.86 -0.04 -9.52
CA TYR A 163 -8.13 -0.76 -9.37
C TYR A 163 -9.30 0.00 -10.01
N PHE A 164 -9.33 1.33 -9.87
CA PHE A 164 -10.40 2.17 -10.43
C PHE A 164 -10.35 2.34 -11.94
N ILE A 165 -9.22 2.06 -12.60
CA ILE A 165 -9.11 2.11 -14.07
C ILE A 165 -10.13 1.19 -14.74
N ASP A 166 -10.35 -0.01 -14.21
CA ASP A 166 -11.26 -0.99 -14.81
C ASP A 166 -12.68 -0.93 -14.22
N ALA A 167 -12.96 0.04 -13.33
CA ALA A 167 -14.27 0.21 -12.73
C ALA A 167 -15.33 0.70 -13.74
N LYS A 168 -16.47 0.01 -13.79
CA LYS A 168 -17.61 0.33 -14.67
C LYS A 168 -18.29 1.65 -14.29
N ASP A 169 -18.52 1.88 -12.99
CA ASP A 169 -19.18 3.07 -12.44
C ASP A 169 -18.15 4.17 -12.06
N PHE A 170 -17.11 4.36 -12.89
CA PHE A 170 -16.04 5.32 -12.58
C PHE A 170 -16.52 6.77 -12.74
N GLU A 171 -16.34 7.57 -11.68
CA GLU A 171 -16.60 9.01 -11.71
C GLU A 171 -15.31 9.82 -11.44
N CYS A 172 -14.95 10.68 -12.40
CA CYS A 172 -13.74 11.51 -12.31
C CYS A 172 -13.76 12.43 -11.09
N THR A 173 -14.90 13.05 -10.75
CA THR A 173 -15.02 13.97 -9.61
C THR A 173 -14.66 13.31 -8.29
N THR A 174 -15.15 12.09 -8.07
CA THR A 174 -14.86 11.30 -6.86
C THR A 174 -13.39 10.91 -6.81
N TYR A 175 -12.83 10.49 -7.96
CA TYR A 175 -11.42 10.12 -8.06
C TYR A 175 -10.47 11.31 -7.83
N LEU A 176 -10.81 12.50 -8.34
CA LEU A 176 -10.03 13.73 -8.12
C LEU A 176 -9.87 14.06 -6.63
N GLY A 177 -10.85 13.72 -5.79
CA GLY A 177 -10.73 13.86 -4.33
C GLY A 177 -9.58 13.04 -3.73
N PHE A 178 -9.33 11.83 -4.24
CA PHE A 178 -8.20 10.99 -3.82
C PHE A 178 -6.88 11.52 -4.37
N VAL A 179 -6.87 11.87 -5.65
CA VAL A 179 -5.65 12.34 -6.29
C VAL A 179 -5.17 13.67 -5.72
N ASN A 180 -6.07 14.58 -5.36
CA ASN A 180 -5.70 15.80 -4.66
C ASN A 180 -5.01 15.52 -3.31
N GLN A 181 -5.42 14.48 -2.59
CA GLN A 181 -4.74 14.05 -1.36
C GLN A 181 -3.35 13.50 -1.65
N PHE A 182 -3.17 12.76 -2.75
CA PHE A 182 -1.85 12.33 -3.19
C PHE A 182 -0.93 13.55 -3.42
N VAL A 183 -1.40 14.55 -4.17
CA VAL A 183 -0.61 15.76 -4.47
C VAL A 183 -0.21 16.51 -3.20
N GLN A 184 -1.13 16.68 -2.24
CA GLN A 184 -0.82 17.35 -0.97
C GLN A 184 0.19 16.55 -0.13
N ASN A 185 -0.06 15.26 0.07
CA ASN A 185 0.85 14.40 0.83
C ASN A 185 2.23 14.34 0.19
N PHE A 186 2.30 14.31 -1.14
CA PHE A 186 3.56 14.31 -1.89
C PHE A 186 4.31 15.61 -1.66
N LYS A 187 3.61 16.75 -1.73
CA LYS A 187 4.21 18.07 -1.45
C LYS A 187 4.78 18.16 -0.04
N ASP A 188 4.05 17.66 0.95
CA ASP A 188 4.51 17.66 2.35
C ASP A 188 5.78 16.82 2.53
N LEU A 189 5.81 15.62 1.93
CA LEU A 189 6.98 14.74 1.99
C LEU A 189 8.16 15.26 1.17
N ASN A 190 7.92 15.91 0.03
CA ASN A 190 8.97 16.53 -0.78
C ASN A 190 9.69 17.66 0.00
N ASN A 191 8.98 18.34 0.91
CA ASN A 191 9.55 19.38 1.77
C ASN A 191 10.17 18.85 3.07
N ASP A 192 9.96 17.56 3.41
CA ASP A 192 10.44 16.94 4.64
C ASP A 192 11.98 17.06 4.73
N PRO A 193 12.56 17.43 5.90
CA PRO A 193 14.01 17.46 6.09
C PRO A 193 14.74 16.15 5.79
N LYS A 194 14.03 15.01 5.80
CA LYS A 194 14.59 13.70 5.46
C LYS A 194 14.62 13.40 3.97
N ASN A 195 13.94 14.22 3.16
CA ASN A 195 14.05 14.16 1.70
C ASN A 195 15.42 14.69 1.25
N ILE A 196 16.47 13.92 1.54
CA ILE A 196 17.85 14.19 1.20
C ILE A 196 18.18 13.40 -0.06
N GLU A 197 19.00 13.97 -0.94
CA GLU A 197 19.45 13.34 -2.17
C GLU A 197 20.05 11.95 -1.90
N SER A 198 19.67 10.96 -2.71
CA SER A 198 20.09 9.56 -2.61
C SER A 198 19.68 8.81 -1.32
N SER A 199 18.96 9.44 -0.39
CA SER A 199 18.43 8.74 0.80
C SER A 199 17.32 7.76 0.43
N SER A 200 17.12 6.72 1.24
CA SER A 200 16.00 5.78 1.07
C SER A 200 14.63 6.49 1.06
N PHE A 201 14.50 7.61 1.78
CA PHE A 201 13.29 8.44 1.78
C PHE A 201 13.04 9.08 0.40
N SER A 202 14.06 9.69 -0.20
CA SER A 202 13.92 10.31 -1.53
C SER A 202 13.77 9.28 -2.64
N GLN A 203 14.38 8.10 -2.49
CA GLN A 203 14.19 6.98 -3.41
C GLN A 203 12.73 6.49 -3.43
N ILE A 204 12.09 6.31 -2.27
CA ILE A 204 10.66 5.95 -2.21
C ILE A 204 9.80 7.03 -2.88
N LEU A 205 10.05 8.31 -2.58
CA LEU A 205 9.31 9.41 -3.23
C LEU A 205 9.49 9.39 -4.74
N TYR A 206 10.70 9.13 -5.22
CA TYR A 206 10.98 9.03 -6.64
C TYR A 206 10.20 7.89 -7.30
N THR A 207 10.16 6.70 -6.68
CA THR A 207 9.34 5.57 -7.17
C THR A 207 7.86 5.95 -7.24
N LEU A 208 7.29 6.46 -6.14
CA LEU A 208 5.87 6.82 -6.08
C LEU A 208 5.52 7.98 -7.03
N SER A 209 6.45 8.91 -7.25
CA SER A 209 6.32 9.99 -8.25
C SER A 209 6.23 9.44 -9.67
N ASN A 210 7.09 8.48 -10.02
CA ASN A 210 7.08 7.88 -11.36
C ASN A 210 5.80 7.07 -11.59
N ASP A 211 5.39 6.27 -10.61
CA ASP A 211 4.14 5.50 -10.66
C ASP A 211 2.92 6.45 -10.80
N TYR A 212 2.96 7.63 -10.17
CA TYR A 212 1.92 8.64 -10.31
C TYR A 212 1.83 9.23 -11.72
N GLU A 213 2.95 9.56 -12.36
CA GLU A 213 2.95 10.11 -13.73
C GLU A 213 2.41 9.09 -14.74
N ASN A 214 2.66 7.80 -14.51
CA ASN A 214 2.07 6.73 -15.31
C ASN A 214 0.56 6.61 -15.10
N ILE A 215 0.08 6.66 -13.84
CA ILE A 215 -1.35 6.75 -13.53
C ILE A 215 -1.99 7.94 -14.24
N LYS A 216 -1.39 9.12 -14.13
CA LYS A 216 -1.87 10.35 -14.77
C LYS A 216 -2.05 10.18 -16.27
N LYS A 217 -1.04 9.63 -16.95
CA LYS A 217 -1.13 9.33 -18.38
C LYS A 217 -2.31 8.39 -18.68
N ILE A 218 -2.45 7.30 -17.94
CA ILE A 218 -3.52 6.32 -18.17
C ILE A 218 -4.91 6.94 -17.97
N TYR A 219 -5.09 7.78 -16.96
CA TYR A 219 -6.38 8.42 -16.70
C TYR A 219 -6.76 9.48 -17.72
N ASN A 220 -5.78 10.24 -18.21
CA ASN A 220 -5.99 11.14 -19.33
C ASN A 220 -6.41 10.36 -20.59
N ASP A 221 -5.70 9.26 -20.89
CA ASP A 221 -5.91 8.47 -22.12
C ASP A 221 -7.20 7.63 -22.08
N LYS A 222 -7.49 6.94 -20.96
CA LYS A 222 -8.58 5.94 -20.88
C LYS A 222 -9.87 6.45 -20.26
N LYS A 223 -9.80 7.48 -19.42
CA LYS A 223 -10.95 7.98 -18.64
C LYS A 223 -11.30 9.42 -18.93
N SER A 224 -10.51 10.11 -19.77
CA SER A 224 -10.65 11.55 -20.04
C SER A 224 -10.77 12.38 -18.76
N CYS A 225 -10.05 11.96 -17.72
CA CYS A 225 -10.07 12.58 -16.39
C CYS A 225 -8.73 13.28 -16.17
N GLU A 226 -8.74 14.61 -16.22
CA GLU A 226 -7.53 15.42 -16.02
C GLU A 226 -7.16 15.48 -14.54
N ILE A 227 -6.14 14.70 -14.16
CA ILE A 227 -5.66 14.71 -12.78
C ILE A 227 -4.51 15.69 -12.56
N PRO A 228 -4.42 16.35 -11.38
CA PRO A 228 -3.44 17.39 -11.12
C PRO A 228 -1.99 16.89 -11.22
N SER A 229 -1.07 17.76 -11.62
CA SER A 229 0.37 17.47 -11.55
C SER A 229 0.86 17.49 -10.11
N ILE A 230 1.84 16.65 -9.80
CA ILE A 230 2.66 16.81 -8.60
C ILE A 230 3.76 17.86 -8.81
N PRO A 231 4.23 18.54 -7.75
CA PRO A 231 5.40 19.40 -7.85
C PRO A 231 6.64 18.59 -8.22
N GLN A 232 7.62 19.23 -8.86
CA GLN A 232 8.91 18.59 -9.15
C GLN A 232 9.58 18.10 -7.86
N LEU A 233 10.09 16.86 -7.88
CA LEU A 233 10.84 16.29 -6.76
C LEU A 233 12.16 17.03 -6.59
N ASN A 234 12.37 17.62 -5.41
CA ASN A 234 13.53 18.47 -5.12
C ASN A 234 14.18 18.00 -3.81
N PRO A 235 14.89 16.86 -3.81
CA PRO A 235 15.57 16.38 -2.62
C PRO A 235 16.70 17.35 -2.23
N LYS A 236 16.89 17.53 -0.92
CA LYS A 236 17.91 18.42 -0.36
C LYS A 236 19.28 17.82 -0.63
N SER A 237 20.13 18.56 -1.32
CA SER A 237 21.53 18.16 -1.51
C SER A 237 22.25 18.17 -0.17
N LEU A 238 23.02 17.11 0.11
CA LEU A 238 23.95 17.12 1.22
C LEU A 238 25.11 18.02 0.80
N VAL A 239 25.14 19.27 1.26
CA VAL A 239 26.28 20.16 1.02
C VAL A 239 27.52 19.46 1.58
N ARG A 240 28.31 18.85 0.69
CA ARG A 240 29.70 18.54 0.96
C ARG A 240 30.34 19.90 1.13
N ASN A 241 30.85 20.23 2.30
CA ASN A 241 31.80 21.33 2.40
C ASN A 241 33.10 20.86 1.74
N PRO A 242 33.52 21.34 0.56
CA PRO A 242 34.91 21.67 0.38
C PRO A 242 35.09 23.05 1.02
N GLU A 243 35.96 23.12 2.01
CA GLU A 243 36.59 24.40 2.32
C GLU A 243 37.11 25.00 1.01
N GLY A 244 36.77 26.27 0.74
CA GLY A 244 37.42 27.05 -0.31
C GLY A 244 36.51 27.66 -1.37
N THR A 245 35.99 28.84 -1.03
CA THR A 245 36.00 30.03 -1.90
C THR A 245 34.90 30.22 -2.96
N SER A 246 34.07 31.22 -2.62
CA SER A 246 33.47 32.25 -3.47
C SER A 246 32.10 32.02 -4.13
N SER A 247 31.16 32.75 -3.51
CA SER A 247 30.23 33.72 -4.09
C SER A 247 28.89 33.23 -4.64
N GLY A 248 27.85 33.65 -3.92
CA GLY A 248 26.71 34.34 -4.53
C GLY A 248 25.46 33.49 -4.74
N SER A 249 24.69 33.23 -3.68
CA SER A 249 23.27 32.96 -3.88
C SER A 249 22.43 33.60 -2.77
N SER A 250 21.50 34.43 -3.21
CA SER A 250 20.62 35.27 -2.39
C SER A 250 19.70 34.40 -1.53
N ILE A 251 19.98 34.35 -0.24
CA ILE A 251 19.10 33.75 0.76
C ILE A 251 17.90 34.68 0.95
N LEU A 252 16.79 34.36 0.28
CA LEU A 252 15.49 34.93 0.63
C LEU A 252 14.99 34.17 1.86
N ASN A 253 15.30 34.71 3.05
CA ASN A 253 14.81 34.22 4.33
C ASN A 253 13.28 34.34 4.40
N THR A 254 12.57 33.25 4.15
CA THR A 254 11.20 33.09 4.67
C THR A 254 11.28 32.31 5.96
N VAL A 255 11.27 33.04 7.08
CA VAL A 255 11.09 32.48 8.42
C VAL A 255 9.67 31.93 8.50
N ILE A 256 9.51 30.61 8.51
CA ILE A 256 8.28 29.97 8.97
C ILE A 256 8.52 29.56 10.42
N PRO A 257 7.71 30.05 11.39
CA PRO A 257 7.90 29.71 12.79
C PRO A 257 7.66 28.21 13.00
N GLY A 258 8.62 27.58 13.68
CA GLY A 258 8.50 26.21 14.13
C GLY A 258 7.30 26.03 15.05
N LEU A 259 6.36 25.21 14.62
CA LEU A 259 5.42 24.50 15.50
C LEU A 259 5.87 23.03 15.57
N SER A 260 6.97 22.84 16.28
CA SER A 260 7.33 21.56 16.87
C SER A 260 6.38 21.29 18.03
N ALA A 261 5.43 20.38 17.83
CA ALA A 261 4.95 19.37 18.79
C ALA A 261 3.49 18.99 18.48
N PHE A 262 3.23 18.00 17.61
CA PHE A 262 1.94 17.29 17.65
C PHE A 262 2.07 15.82 17.24
N SER A 263 1.62 14.97 18.17
CA SER A 263 1.14 13.59 18.05
C SER A 263 1.02 13.04 16.63
N VAL A 264 1.85 12.06 16.31
CA VAL A 264 1.63 11.18 15.16
C VAL A 264 0.37 10.37 15.49
N ILE A 265 -0.68 10.59 14.67
CA ILE A 265 -2.08 10.17 14.77
C ILE A 265 -2.97 11.23 15.46
N PRO A 266 -3.93 11.89 14.77
CA PRO A 266 -4.52 11.58 13.46
C PRO A 266 -4.64 12.80 12.52
N VAL A 267 -3.71 12.94 11.56
CA VAL A 267 -3.87 13.88 10.42
C VAL A 267 -5.14 13.54 9.60
N PHE A 268 -5.63 12.31 9.68
CA PHE A 268 -6.89 11.88 9.06
C PHE A 268 -8.17 12.31 9.78
N LEU A 269 -8.12 12.69 11.07
CA LEU A 269 -9.27 13.26 11.81
C LEU A 269 -9.25 14.79 11.81
N GLY A 270 -8.07 15.41 11.86
CA GLY A 270 -7.92 16.87 11.89
C GLY A 270 -8.44 17.57 10.63
N VAL A 271 -8.20 16.97 9.45
CA VAL A 271 -8.74 17.47 8.17
C VAL A 271 -10.26 17.23 8.09
N ALA A 272 -10.74 16.08 8.57
CA ALA A 272 -12.17 15.76 8.59
C ALA A 272 -12.98 16.68 9.51
N TYR A 273 -12.40 17.19 10.60
CA TYR A 273 -13.10 18.07 11.54
C TYR A 273 -13.18 19.52 11.05
N LYS A 274 -12.15 20.02 10.35
CA LYS A 274 -12.09 21.41 9.86
C LYS A 274 -12.86 21.64 8.55
N VAL A 275 -13.13 20.58 7.78
CA VAL A 275 -13.95 20.65 6.57
C VAL A 275 -15.43 20.52 6.97
N ASN A 276 -16.18 21.62 6.92
CA ASN A 276 -17.61 21.66 7.28
C ASN A 276 -18.54 21.15 6.16
N ASN A 277 -18.04 20.26 5.29
CA ASN A 277 -18.80 19.66 4.20
C ASN A 277 -19.24 18.25 4.61
N LYS A 278 -20.56 18.07 4.77
CA LYS A 278 -21.21 16.84 5.22
C LYS A 278 -20.94 15.64 4.30
N GLU A 279 -20.72 15.87 3.01
CA GLU A 279 -20.38 14.83 2.04
C GLU A 279 -18.96 14.30 2.22
N LEU A 280 -17.98 15.19 2.41
CA LEU A 280 -16.58 14.80 2.64
C LEU A 280 -16.38 14.04 3.96
N LYS A 281 -17.09 14.43 5.03
CA LYS A 281 -17.13 13.65 6.28
C LYS A 281 -17.69 12.25 6.06
N THR A 282 -18.76 12.13 5.26
CA THR A 282 -19.41 10.85 4.95
C THR A 282 -18.50 9.95 4.09
N ILE A 283 -17.76 10.53 3.14
CA ILE A 283 -16.82 9.83 2.28
C ILE A 283 -15.62 9.34 3.10
N ILE A 284 -15.00 10.18 3.93
CA ILE A 284 -13.89 9.79 4.82
C ILE A 284 -14.34 8.72 5.84
N PHE A 285 -15.54 8.86 6.41
CA PHE A 285 -16.09 7.86 7.33
C PHE A 285 -16.35 6.51 6.65
N LYS A 286 -16.82 6.51 5.39
CA LYS A 286 -16.91 5.30 4.57
C LYS A 286 -15.52 4.72 4.30
N LEU A 287 -14.56 5.54 3.86
CA LEU A 287 -13.19 5.10 3.54
C LEU A 287 -12.41 4.47 4.70
N TYR A 288 -12.59 4.97 5.92
CA TYR A 288 -11.85 4.51 7.11
C TYR A 288 -12.51 3.35 7.85
N PHE A 289 -13.85 3.31 7.88
CA PHE A 289 -14.58 2.40 8.78
C PHE A 289 -15.54 1.46 8.05
N CYS A 290 -15.74 1.65 6.75
CA CYS A 290 -16.53 0.80 5.88
C CYS A 290 -15.76 0.66 4.57
N ASP A 291 -14.61 -0.02 4.64
CA ASP A 291 -13.83 -0.57 3.53
C ASP A 291 -14.49 -0.24 2.17
N PRO A 292 -13.92 0.66 1.33
CA PRO A 292 -14.42 0.90 -0.01
C PRO A 292 -14.52 -0.43 -0.76
N LEU A 293 -13.57 -1.32 -0.48
CA LEU A 293 -13.56 -2.70 -0.89
C LEU A 293 -14.79 -3.47 -0.39
N TYR A 294 -15.27 -3.32 0.86
CA TYR A 294 -16.41 -4.05 1.43
C TYR A 294 -17.76 -3.55 0.94
N ALA A 295 -17.96 -2.24 0.75
CA ALA A 295 -19.20 -1.72 0.16
C ALA A 295 -19.31 -2.10 -1.33
N LEU A 296 -18.17 -2.13 -2.03
CA LEU A 296 -18.07 -2.56 -3.43
C LEU A 296 -18.18 -4.10 -3.53
N ILE A 297 -17.40 -4.86 -2.79
CA ILE A 297 -17.45 -6.34 -2.65
C ILE A 297 -18.85 -6.77 -2.23
N LYS A 298 -19.56 -6.10 -1.32
CA LYS A 298 -20.94 -6.48 -0.94
C LYS A 298 -21.95 -6.23 -2.07
N LYS A 299 -21.71 -5.25 -2.94
CA LYS A 299 -22.49 -5.02 -4.18
C LYS A 299 -22.15 -6.08 -5.25
N TYR A 300 -20.87 -6.44 -5.40
CA TYR A 300 -20.39 -7.33 -6.48
C TYR A 300 -20.31 -8.83 -6.13
N ILE A 301 -20.22 -9.23 -4.85
CA ILE A 301 -20.35 -10.63 -4.40
C ILE A 301 -21.80 -11.08 -4.50
N TYR A 302 -22.78 -10.20 -4.33
CA TYR A 302 -24.18 -10.57 -4.61
C TYR A 302 -24.40 -10.84 -6.11
N ASP A 303 -23.82 -10.03 -6.99
CA ASP A 303 -23.89 -10.27 -8.44
C ASP A 303 -23.03 -11.46 -8.89
N TYR A 304 -21.87 -11.73 -8.27
CA TYR A 304 -21.04 -12.90 -8.59
C TYR A 304 -21.59 -14.21 -8.02
N HIS A 305 -22.23 -14.20 -6.84
CA HIS A 305 -22.99 -15.37 -6.36
C HIS A 305 -24.23 -15.59 -7.22
N PHE A 306 -24.84 -14.55 -7.80
CA PHE A 306 -25.91 -14.71 -8.78
C PHE A 306 -25.38 -15.32 -10.10
N TYR A 307 -24.21 -14.88 -10.57
CA TYR A 307 -23.58 -15.40 -11.79
C TYR A 307 -23.05 -16.84 -11.64
N ILE A 308 -22.47 -17.19 -10.49
CA ILE A 308 -22.03 -18.57 -10.19
C ILE A 308 -23.22 -19.49 -9.91
N SER A 309 -24.30 -18.99 -9.28
CA SER A 309 -25.51 -19.79 -9.04
C SER A 309 -26.31 -20.07 -10.32
N ILE A 310 -26.36 -19.13 -11.27
CA ILE A 310 -26.99 -19.36 -12.58
C ILE A 310 -26.24 -20.43 -13.37
N HIS A 311 -24.91 -20.37 -13.44
CA HIS A 311 -24.14 -21.40 -14.16
C HIS A 311 -24.15 -22.76 -13.46
N TYR A 312 -24.27 -22.83 -12.12
CA TYR A 312 -24.48 -24.10 -11.42
C TYR A 312 -25.88 -24.67 -11.67
N LEU A 313 -26.92 -23.83 -11.77
CA LEU A 313 -28.29 -24.27 -12.10
C LEU A 313 -28.42 -24.73 -13.56
N GLU A 314 -27.76 -24.04 -14.50
CA GLU A 314 -27.69 -24.45 -15.91
C GLU A 314 -26.93 -25.78 -16.07
N LEU A 315 -25.83 -25.99 -15.33
CA LEU A 315 -25.12 -27.27 -15.32
C LEU A 315 -25.99 -28.40 -14.75
N ILE A 316 -26.69 -28.16 -13.64
CA ILE A 316 -27.56 -29.17 -13.00
C ILE A 316 -28.75 -29.52 -13.91
N ASN A 317 -29.35 -28.56 -14.60
CA ASN A 317 -30.43 -28.82 -15.56
C ASN A 317 -29.91 -29.56 -16.81
N TYR A 318 -28.73 -29.21 -17.31
CA TYR A 318 -28.08 -29.93 -18.41
C TYR A 318 -27.84 -31.42 -18.10
N PHE A 319 -27.49 -31.76 -16.85
CA PHE A 319 -27.35 -33.17 -16.44
C PHE A 319 -28.68 -33.86 -16.13
N LYS A 320 -29.75 -33.10 -15.87
CA LYS A 320 -31.09 -33.65 -15.59
C LYS A 320 -31.86 -34.04 -16.85
N ASP A 321 -31.57 -33.39 -17.98
CA ASP A 321 -32.19 -33.64 -19.28
C ASP A 321 -31.41 -34.66 -20.13
N ASN A 322 -30.22 -35.09 -19.67
CA ASN A 322 -29.32 -36.03 -20.37
C ASN A 322 -29.03 -37.32 -19.56
N ILE A 323 -29.85 -37.62 -18.56
CA ILE A 323 -29.98 -38.93 -17.89
C ILE A 323 -31.44 -39.35 -18.05
#